data_AF-A0A9P9UBY8-F1
#
_entry.id   AF-A0A9P9UBY8-F1
#
_cell.length_a   1.000
_cell.length_b   1.000
_cell.length_c   1.000
_cell.angle_alpha   90.00
_cell.angle_beta   90.00
_cell.angle_gamma   90.00
#
_symmetry.space_group_name_H-M   'P 1'
#
loop_
_entity.id
_entity.type
_entity.pdbx_description
1 polymer ?
#
loop_
_entity_poly.entity_id
_entity_poly.type
_entity_poly.pdbx_seq_one_letter_code
_entity_poly.pdbx_strand_id
1 'polypeptide(L)'
;MLIAHSQFSLPSTSKYPRNAERRTHHASYPPSGPAPAPAPSPGPDRTGAPIANLHPSLLFRKNTAFLGAVFAGAFAFEVAYDNGMDKVWDKINKGRQWKDIRHKYVEAEE
;
A
#
# COMPACT_ATOMS: atom_id res chain seq x y z
N MET A 1 51.49 -14.02 6.47
CA MET A 1 52.03 -12.64 6.45
C MET A 1 51.42 -11.92 5.26
N LEU A 2 50.62 -10.87 5.51
CA LEU A 2 49.99 -9.89 4.59
C LEU A 2 49.09 -10.46 3.47
N ILE A 3 47.76 -10.42 3.57
CA ILE A 3 46.83 -9.27 3.33
C ILE A 3 47.00 -8.61 1.96
N ALA A 4 46.01 -8.80 1.09
CA ALA A 4 45.62 -7.80 0.09
C ALA A 4 44.09 -7.87 -0.08
N HIS A 5 43.37 -7.03 0.67
CA HIS A 5 41.98 -6.70 0.41
C HIS A 5 41.92 -5.79 -0.83
N SER A 6 41.45 -6.32 -1.95
CA SER A 6 41.15 -5.53 -3.15
C SER A 6 39.83 -4.79 -2.94
N GLN A 7 39.91 -3.53 -2.53
CA GLN A 7 38.75 -2.63 -2.47
C GLN A 7 38.34 -2.23 -3.89
N PHE A 8 37.24 -2.81 -4.37
CA PHE A 8 36.57 -2.38 -5.60
C PHE A 8 35.93 -1.01 -5.35
N SER A 9 36.56 0.06 -5.83
CA SER A 9 36.04 1.43 -5.76
C SER A 9 35.07 1.69 -6.91
N LEU A 10 33.82 1.99 -6.58
CA LEU A 10 32.82 2.43 -7.57
C LEU A 10 33.19 3.81 -8.16
N PRO A 11 32.88 4.09 -9.43
CA PRO A 11 33.02 5.41 -10.01
C PRO A 11 32.00 6.38 -9.40
N SER A 12 32.49 7.47 -8.80
CA SER A 12 31.68 8.57 -8.25
C SER A 12 30.98 9.35 -9.37
N THR A 13 29.69 9.12 -9.58
CA THR A 13 28.87 9.94 -10.48
C THR A 13 28.32 11.16 -9.73
N SER A 14 29.18 12.14 -9.43
CA SER A 14 28.71 13.45 -8.94
C SER A 14 28.50 14.38 -10.12
N LYS A 15 27.22 14.66 -10.45
CA LYS A 15 26.80 15.54 -11.55
C LYS A 15 26.85 17.05 -11.22
N TYR A 16 27.32 17.47 -10.05
CA TYR A 16 27.32 18.87 -9.64
C TYR A 16 28.74 19.39 -9.37
N PRO A 17 29.20 20.47 -10.02
CA PRO A 17 30.46 21.10 -9.66
C PRO A 17 30.33 21.78 -8.28
N ARG A 18 31.33 21.50 -7.44
CA ARG A 18 31.56 22.07 -6.11
C ARG A 18 31.78 23.58 -6.27
N ASN A 19 30.81 24.38 -5.85
CA ASN A 19 30.82 25.85 -5.94
C ASN A 19 32.14 26.45 -5.42
N ALA A 20 33.06 26.72 -6.33
CA ALA A 20 34.12 27.68 -6.13
C ALA A 20 33.53 29.08 -6.31
N GLU A 21 34.05 30.04 -5.54
CA GLU A 21 33.83 31.48 -5.68
C GLU A 21 32.47 32.04 -5.25
N ARG A 22 32.36 32.41 -3.96
CA ARG A 22 31.80 33.71 -3.57
C ARG A 22 32.16 34.11 -2.14
N ARG A 23 33.42 34.49 -1.90
CA ARG A 23 33.83 35.20 -0.67
C ARG A 23 34.94 36.20 -0.98
N THR A 24 34.59 37.28 -1.67
CA THR A 24 35.31 38.56 -1.59
C THR A 24 34.52 39.47 -0.65
N HIS A 25 35.14 39.79 0.49
CA HIS A 25 34.63 40.74 1.48
C HIS A 25 35.00 42.15 1.03
N HIS A 26 34.03 42.90 0.49
CA HIS A 26 34.10 44.36 0.43
C HIS A 26 32.73 44.92 0.83
N ALA A 27 32.61 45.25 2.11
CA ALA A 27 31.51 46.03 2.65
C ALA A 27 31.67 47.48 2.21
N SER A 28 31.14 47.82 1.04
CA SER A 28 30.90 49.19 0.61
C SER A 28 29.44 49.52 0.94
N TYR A 29 29.21 50.52 1.79
CA TYR A 29 27.88 51.05 2.08
C TYR A 29 27.18 51.47 0.78
N PRO A 30 25.88 51.20 0.58
CA PRO A 30 25.15 51.71 -0.58
C PRO A 30 24.93 53.24 -0.45
N PRO A 31 24.88 53.99 -1.56
CA PRO A 31 24.50 55.40 -1.53
C PRO A 31 23.06 55.55 -1.01
N SER A 32 22.83 56.55 -0.16
CA SER A 32 21.53 56.88 0.43
C SER A 32 20.53 57.34 -0.64
N GLY A 33 19.87 56.37 -1.29
CA GLY A 33 18.64 56.59 -2.05
C GLY A 33 17.44 56.85 -1.10
N PRO A 34 16.30 57.37 -1.61
CA PRO A 34 15.11 57.55 -0.79
C PRO A 34 14.72 56.23 -0.12
N ALA A 35 14.32 56.30 1.14
CA ALA A 35 13.99 55.12 1.95
C ALA A 35 13.07 54.15 1.17
N PRO A 36 13.33 52.84 1.21
CA PRO A 36 12.46 51.88 0.56
C PRO A 36 11.04 52.02 1.13
N ALA A 37 10.03 51.98 0.26
CA ALA A 37 8.63 52.03 0.67
C ALA A 37 8.34 51.01 1.79
N PRO A 38 7.41 51.30 2.73
CA PRO A 38 7.07 50.35 3.78
C PRO A 38 6.64 49.03 3.15
N ALA A 39 7.19 47.92 3.65
CA ALA A 39 6.89 46.59 3.14
C ALA A 39 5.37 46.34 3.15
N PRO A 40 4.81 45.66 2.12
CA PRO A 40 3.40 45.32 2.12
C PRO A 40 3.08 44.47 3.36
N SER A 41 1.99 44.79 4.04
CA SER A 41 1.51 44.05 5.21
C SER A 41 1.44 42.55 4.90
N PRO A 42 1.87 41.66 5.81
CA PRO A 42 1.77 40.22 5.59
C PRO A 42 0.29 39.86 5.40
N GLY A 43 -0.05 39.38 4.21
CA GLY A 43 -1.36 38.81 3.94
C GLY A 43 -1.63 37.60 4.85
N PRO A 44 -2.89 37.18 5.03
CA PRO A 44 -3.23 36.11 5.96
C PRO A 44 -2.39 34.86 5.68
N ASP A 45 -1.65 34.42 6.69
CA ASP A 45 -0.81 33.22 6.63
C ASP A 45 -1.72 32.04 6.29
N ARG A 46 -1.45 31.41 5.15
CA ARG A 46 -2.15 30.19 4.73
C ARG A 46 -1.56 28.99 5.47
N THR A 47 -1.33 29.10 6.78
CA THR A 47 -0.88 27.99 7.61
C THR A 47 -1.96 26.92 7.55
N GLY A 48 -1.61 25.83 6.86
CA GLY A 48 -2.55 24.87 6.32
C GLY A 48 -3.49 24.27 7.35
N ALA A 49 -4.76 24.13 6.95
CA ALA A 49 -5.71 23.28 7.65
C ALA A 49 -5.07 21.90 7.92
N PRO A 50 -5.23 21.32 9.12
CA PRO A 50 -4.78 19.96 9.36
C PRO A 50 -5.59 19.02 8.47
N ILE A 51 -4.96 18.50 7.43
CA ILE A 51 -5.54 17.44 6.61
C ILE A 51 -5.67 16.24 7.55
N ALA A 52 -6.89 15.94 7.98
CA ALA A 52 -7.16 14.81 8.85
C ALA A 52 -6.63 13.55 8.16
N ASN A 53 -5.59 12.95 8.74
CA ASN A 53 -5.02 11.70 8.25
C ASN A 53 -6.03 10.57 8.51
N LEU A 54 -6.94 10.31 7.55
CA LEU A 54 -7.68 9.07 7.50
C LEU A 54 -6.69 7.93 7.20
N HIS A 55 -6.38 7.13 8.22
CA HIS A 55 -5.47 6.00 8.12
C HIS A 55 -6.08 4.91 7.21
N PRO A 56 -5.49 4.60 6.03
CA PRO A 56 -6.06 3.63 5.11
C PRO A 56 -5.98 2.21 5.69
N SER A 57 -7.16 1.58 5.78
CA SER A 57 -7.45 0.16 6.01
C SER A 57 -6.26 -0.76 6.30
N LEU A 58 -6.13 -1.14 7.58
CA LEU A 58 -5.15 -2.08 8.13
C LEU A 58 -5.05 -3.43 7.38
N LEU A 59 -6.10 -3.82 6.65
CA LEU A 59 -6.19 -5.10 5.94
C LEU A 59 -5.50 -5.11 4.56
N PHE A 60 -5.36 -3.96 3.90
CA PHE A 60 -4.88 -3.91 2.51
C PHE A 60 -3.51 -3.26 2.32
N ARG A 61 -2.92 -2.73 3.39
CA ARG A 61 -1.63 -2.01 3.32
C ARG A 61 -0.41 -2.94 3.32
N LYS A 62 -0.56 -4.20 3.75
CA LYS A 62 0.53 -5.19 3.80
C LYS A 62 0.21 -6.35 2.86
N ASN A 63 1.07 -6.59 1.87
CA ASN A 63 0.92 -7.68 0.89
C ASN A 63 0.71 -9.06 1.56
N THR A 64 1.40 -9.31 2.67
CA THR A 64 1.25 -10.56 3.44
C THR A 64 -0.10 -10.67 4.16
N ALA A 65 -0.64 -9.57 4.68
CA ALA A 65 -1.95 -9.55 5.32
C ALA A 65 -3.07 -9.78 4.29
N PHE A 66 -2.93 -9.18 3.10
CA PHE A 66 -3.83 -9.42 1.99
C PHE A 66 -3.84 -10.90 1.57
N LEU A 67 -2.66 -11.49 1.35
CA LEU A 67 -2.54 -12.90 0.99
C LEU A 67 -3.13 -13.84 2.06
N GLY A 68 -2.86 -13.55 3.34
CA GLY A 68 -3.43 -14.28 4.46
C GLY A 68 -4.96 -14.18 4.52
N ALA A 69 -5.51 -12.99 4.27
CA ALA A 69 -6.96 -12.77 4.22
C ALA A 69 -7.62 -13.52 3.05
N VAL A 70 -6.98 -13.53 1.88
CA VAL A 70 -7.48 -14.27 0.71
C VAL A 70 -7.51 -15.77 0.99
N PHE A 71 -6.44 -16.35 1.55
CA PHE A 71 -6.44 -17.78 1.86
C PHE A 71 -7.43 -18.15 2.97
N ALA A 72 -7.47 -17.39 4.06
CA ALA A 72 -8.44 -17.62 5.12
C ALA A 72 -9.88 -17.49 4.60
N GLY A 73 -10.13 -16.48 3.77
CA GLY A 73 -11.42 -16.27 3.12
C GLY A 73 -11.78 -17.41 2.16
N ALA A 74 -10.83 -17.91 1.39
CA ALA A 74 -11.04 -19.02 0.46
C ALA A 74 -11.44 -20.31 1.19
N PHE A 75 -10.73 -20.69 2.27
CA PHE A 75 -11.08 -21.87 3.07
C PHE A 75 -12.45 -21.72 3.74
N ALA A 76 -12.74 -20.56 4.31
CA ALA A 76 -14.05 -20.32 4.93
C ALA A 76 -15.17 -20.34 3.87
N PHE A 77 -14.91 -19.78 2.68
CA PHE A 77 -15.85 -19.77 1.58
C PHE A 77 -16.09 -21.17 1.02
N GLU A 78 -15.05 -21.98 0.81
CA GLU A 78 -15.16 -23.37 0.34
C GLU A 78 -16.14 -24.17 1.20
N VAL A 79 -15.93 -24.20 2.52
CA VAL A 79 -16.80 -24.92 3.45
C VAL A 79 -18.24 -24.41 3.38
N ALA A 80 -18.44 -23.09 3.36
CA ALA A 80 -19.78 -22.50 3.33
C ALA A 80 -20.47 -22.74 1.97
N TYR A 81 -19.73 -22.64 0.88
CA TYR A 81 -20.23 -22.74 -0.48
C TYR A 81 -20.64 -24.16 -0.82
N ASP A 82 -19.81 -25.17 -0.53
CA ASP A 82 -20.13 -26.56 -0.81
C ASP A 82 -21.41 -26.99 -0.08
N ASN A 83 -21.44 -26.77 1.24
CA ASN A 83 -22.62 -27.08 2.06
C ASN A 83 -23.86 -26.27 1.65
N GLY A 84 -23.67 -25.02 1.21
CA GLY A 84 -24.76 -24.15 0.78
C GLY A 84 -25.34 -24.60 -0.56
N MET A 85 -24.48 -24.88 -1.53
CA MET A 85 -24.87 -25.26 -2.88
C MET A 85 -25.45 -26.67 -2.94
N ASP A 86 -24.93 -27.62 -2.15
CA ASP A 86 -25.54 -28.94 -2.00
C ASP A 86 -27.00 -28.83 -1.54
N LYS A 87 -27.27 -28.01 -0.52
CA LYS A 87 -28.64 -27.80 -0.01
C LYS A 87 -29.55 -27.16 -1.05
N VAL A 88 -29.03 -26.18 -1.81
CA VAL A 88 -29.80 -25.54 -2.89
C VAL A 88 -30.13 -26.57 -3.96
N TRP A 89 -29.15 -27.35 -4.40
CA TRP A 89 -29.34 -28.39 -5.40
C TRP A 89 -30.32 -29.46 -4.94
N ASP A 90 -30.18 -29.90 -3.69
CA ASP A 90 -31.02 -30.92 -3.07
C ASP A 90 -32.49 -30.51 -3.02
N LYS A 91 -32.73 -29.23 -2.70
CA LYS A 91 -34.07 -28.67 -2.64
C LYS A 91 -34.71 -28.60 -4.03
N ILE A 92 -33.94 -28.20 -5.04
CA ILE A 92 -34.41 -28.06 -6.42
C ILE A 92 -34.69 -29.44 -7.05
N ASN A 93 -33.88 -30.45 -6.72
CA ASN A 93 -33.97 -31.79 -7.31
C ASN A 93 -34.61 -32.83 -6.38
N LYS A 94 -35.34 -32.39 -5.35
CA LYS A 94 -36.00 -33.28 -4.40
C LYS A 94 -36.90 -34.30 -5.13
N GLY A 95 -36.78 -35.57 -4.75
CA GLY A 95 -37.54 -36.69 -5.32
C GLY A 95 -36.95 -37.26 -6.61
N ARG A 96 -35.91 -36.64 -7.19
CA ARG A 96 -35.19 -37.15 -8.37
C ARG A 96 -33.80 -37.66 -8.04
N GLN A 97 -33.31 -37.40 -6.84
CA GLN A 97 -31.98 -37.79 -6.45
C GLN A 97 -31.94 -39.25 -6.02
N TRP A 98 -30.82 -39.92 -6.30
CA TRP A 98 -30.62 -41.31 -5.89
C TRP A 98 -30.91 -41.51 -4.39
N LYS A 99 -30.41 -40.61 -3.53
CA LYS A 99 -30.67 -40.67 -2.08
C LYS A 99 -32.15 -40.65 -1.71
N ASP A 100 -33.00 -40.03 -2.52
CA ASP A 100 -34.44 -39.98 -2.30
C ASP A 100 -35.15 -41.23 -2.83
N ILE A 101 -34.65 -41.88 -3.89
CA ILE A 101 -35.32 -43.02 -4.55
C ILE A 101 -34.71 -44.40 -4.22
N ARG A 102 -33.50 -44.43 -3.67
CA ARG A 102 -32.74 -45.67 -3.42
C ARG A 102 -33.49 -46.70 -2.58
N HIS A 103 -34.32 -46.25 -1.63
CA HIS A 103 -35.08 -47.12 -0.74
C HIS A 103 -35.97 -48.10 -1.52
N LYS A 104 -36.49 -47.68 -2.68
CA LYS A 104 -37.35 -48.51 -3.54
C LYS A 104 -36.63 -49.66 -4.23
N TYR A 105 -35.30 -49.58 -4.37
CA TYR A 105 -34.50 -50.54 -5.12
C TYR A 105 -33.69 -51.45 -4.20
N VAL A 106 -33.20 -50.93 -3.08
CA VAL A 106 -32.43 -51.73 -2.10
C VAL A 106 -33.32 -52.71 -1.34
N GLU A 107 -34.57 -52.34 -1.02
CA GLU A 107 -35.53 -53.27 -0.40
C GLU A 107 -36.10 -54.31 -1.38
N ALA A 108 -35.95 -54.09 -2.69
CA ALA A 108 -36.42 -55.02 -3.71
C ALA A 108 -35.40 -56.13 -4.04
N GLU A 109 -34.19 -56.06 -3.48
CA GLU A 109 -33.11 -57.04 -3.67
C GLU A 109 -32.99 -58.05 -2.51
N GLU A 110 -33.76 -57.89 -1.42
CA GLU A 110 -33.95 -58.87 -0.34
C GLU A 110 -35.27 -59.65 -0.51
#